data_AF-A0A7V2F0T2-F1
#
_entry.id   AF-A0A7V2F0T2-F1
#
_cell.length_a   1.000
_cell.length_b   1.000
_cell.length_c   1.000
_cell.angle_alpha   90.00
_cell.angle_beta   90.00
_cell.angle_gamma   90.00
#
_symmetry.space_group_name_H-M   'P 1'
#
loop_
_entity.id
_entity.type
_entity.pdbx_description
1 polymer ?
#
loop_
_entity_poly.entity_id
_entity_poly.type
_entity_poly.pdbx_seq_one_letter_code
_entity_poly.pdbx_strand_id
1 'polypeptide(L)' 'MTNRNEVEFTTYDRLLRAWENSMEMVRDFEMYSKRIEDEKVKSVFKEFAEDEGMHATRLRELLLEYRDKRDDR' A
#
# COMPACT_ATOMS: atom_id res chain seq x y z
N MET A 1 30.10 18.62 2.93
CA MET A 1 29.02 19.64 2.94
C MET A 1 27.71 18.89 2.74
N THR A 2 26.90 18.76 3.80
CA THR A 2 25.59 18.09 3.70
C THR A 2 24.63 19.05 3.00
N ASN A 3 24.05 18.60 1.88
CA ASN A 3 23.12 19.40 1.09
C ASN A 3 21.82 19.56 1.91
N ARG A 4 21.56 20.76 2.45
CA ARG A 4 20.39 21.07 3.30
C ARG A 4 19.04 21.05 2.55
N ASN A 5 19.05 20.75 1.24
CA ASN A 5 17.87 20.74 0.39
C ASN A 5 17.37 19.32 0.06
N GLU A 6 17.91 18.26 0.67
CA GLU A 6 17.37 16.91 0.49
C GLU A 6 16.08 16.74 1.31
N VAL A 7 15.03 16.30 0.63
CA VAL A 7 13.78 15.90 1.29
C VAL A 7 14.02 14.55 1.96
N GLU A 8 14.07 14.56 3.30
CA GLU A 8 14.16 13.34 4.08
C GLU A 8 12.77 12.71 4.28
N PHE A 9 12.61 11.48 3.79
CA PHE A 9 11.44 10.68 4.15
C PHE A 9 11.66 10.02 5.50
N THR A 10 10.66 10.03 6.36
CA THR A 10 10.66 9.26 7.61
C THR A 10 10.16 7.84 7.38
N THR A 11 10.25 6.98 8.39
CA THR A 11 9.61 5.65 8.37
C THR A 11 8.10 5.77 8.22
N TYR A 12 7.48 6.77 8.86
CA TYR A 12 6.05 7.04 8.75
C TYR A 12 5.66 7.33 7.29
N ASP A 13 6.40 8.22 6.61
CA ASP A 13 6.10 8.59 5.23
C ASP A 13 6.21 7.40 4.27
N ARG A 14 7.18 6.51 4.52
CA ARG A 14 7.33 5.27 3.73
C ARG A 14 6.17 4.30 3.97
N LEU A 15 5.74 4.13 5.22
CA LEU A 15 4.59 3.28 5.56
C LEU A 15 3.30 3.84 4.96
N LEU A 16 3.06 5.14 5.08
CA LEU A 16 1.89 5.82 4.52
C LEU A 16 1.83 5.64 3.01
N ARG A 17 2.93 5.94 2.31
CA ARG A 17 3.00 5.80 0.85
C ARG A 17 2.84 4.36 0.39
N ALA A 18 3.42 3.39 1.10
CA ALA A 18 3.27 1.98 0.77
C ALA A 18 1.81 1.53 0.95
N TRP A 19 1.16 1.95 2.04
CA TRP A 19 -0.25 1.62 2.28
C TRP A 19 -1.16 2.20 1.19
N GLU A 20 -0.98 3.48 0.82
CA GLU A 20 -1.72 4.12 -0.27
C GLU A 20 -1.52 3.40 -1.60
N ASN A 21 -0.27 3.02 -1.92
CA ASN A 21 0.03 2.30 -3.15
C ASN A 21 -0.65 0.92 -3.20
N SER A 22 -0.61 0.13 -2.12
CA SER A 22 -1.32 -1.16 -2.08
C SER A 22 -2.83 -0.99 -2.20
N MET A 23 -3.41 0.07 -1.60
CA MET A 23 -4.82 0.40 -1.77
C MET A 23 -5.18 0.75 -3.23
N GLU A 24 -4.30 1.47 -3.95
CA GLU A 24 -4.51 1.71 -5.39
C GLU A 24 -4.40 0.42 -6.21
N MET A 25 -3.45 -0.47 -5.89
CA MET A 25 -3.33 -1.76 -6.57
C MET A 25 -4.56 -2.65 -6.37
N VAL A 26 -5.16 -2.66 -5.16
CA VAL A 26 -6.44 -3.33 -4.93
C VAL A 26 -7.49 -2.81 -5.92
N ARG A 27 -7.65 -1.49 -6.03
CA ARG A 27 -8.65 -0.88 -6.93
C ARG A 27 -8.39 -1.21 -8.40
N ASP A 28 -7.14 -1.12 -8.84
CA ASP A 28 -6.74 -1.40 -10.20
C ASP A 28 -6.99 -2.86 -10.55
N PHE A 29 -6.54 -3.80 -9.72
CA PHE A 29 -6.74 -5.23 -9.93
C PHE A 29 -8.22 -5.63 -9.88
N GLU A 30 -9.00 -5.08 -8.95
CA GLU A 30 -10.45 -5.25 -8.95
C GLU A 30 -11.09 -4.73 -10.26
N MET A 31 -10.70 -3.54 -10.72
CA MET A 31 -11.21 -2.97 -11.96
C MET A 31 -10.84 -3.83 -13.18
N TYR A 32 -9.61 -4.32 -13.26
CA TYR A 32 -9.15 -5.16 -14.36
C TYR A 32 -9.90 -6.49 -14.39
N SER A 33 -10.08 -7.14 -13.23
CA SER A 33 -10.83 -8.40 -13.13
C SER A 33 -12.29 -8.27 -13.60
N LYS A 34 -12.88 -7.06 -13.53
CA LYS A 34 -14.24 -6.78 -13.99
C LYS A 34 -14.34 -6.51 -15.50
N ARG A 35 -13.22 -6.13 -16.14
CA ARG A 35 -13.19 -5.69 -17.56
C ARG A 35 -12.59 -6.74 -18.51
N ILE A 36 -11.82 -7.69 -17.99
CA ILE A 36 -11.16 -8.73 -18.78
C ILE A 36 -12.09 -9.92 -18.98
N GLU A 37 -12.21 -10.39 -20.22
CA GLU A 37 -13.02 -11.57 -20.60
C GLU A 37 -12.26 -12.90 -20.42
N ASP A 38 -10.94 -12.89 -20.55
CA ASP A 38 -10.12 -14.09 -20.33
C ASP A 38 -10.22 -14.52 -18.86
N GLU A 39 -10.88 -15.65 -18.61
CA GLU A 39 -11.16 -16.13 -17.25
C GLU A 39 -9.91 -16.45 -16.44
N LYS A 40 -8.82 -16.88 -17.09
CA LYS A 40 -7.56 -17.16 -16.40
C LYS A 40 -6.93 -15.85 -15.92
N VAL A 41 -6.82 -14.86 -16.80
CA VAL A 41 -6.24 -13.55 -16.47
C VAL A 41 -7.10 -12.82 -15.43
N LYS A 42 -8.42 -12.87 -15.59
CA LYS A 42 -9.39 -12.34 -14.63
C LYS A 42 -9.23 -12.95 -13.24
N SER A 43 -9.05 -14.27 -13.15
CA SER A 43 -8.84 -14.95 -11.86
C SER A 43 -7.56 -14.47 -11.17
N VAL A 44 -6.47 -14.31 -11.91
CA VAL A 44 -5.19 -13.82 -11.35
C VAL A 44 -5.35 -12.39 -10.80
N PHE A 45 -6.05 -11.50 -11.51
CA PHE A 45 -6.29 -10.16 -10.98
C PHE A 45 -7.18 -10.14 -9.72
N LYS A 46 -8.12 -11.08 -9.58
CA LYS A 46 -8.88 -11.19 -8.32
C LYS A 46 -7.99 -11.60 -7.16
N GLU A 47 -7.16 -12.62 -7.35
CA GLU A 47 -6.20 -13.09 -6.35
C GLU A 47 -5.25 -11.95 -5.93
N PHE A 48 -4.71 -11.21 -6.90
CA PHE A 48 -3.82 -10.09 -6.60
C PHE A 48 -4.51 -8.94 -5.85
N ALA A 49 -5.79 -8.68 -6.12
CA ALA A 49 -6.55 -7.69 -5.37
C ALA A 49 -6.70 -8.09 -3.89
N GLU A 50 -6.92 -9.38 -3.62
CA GLU A 50 -7.00 -9.93 -2.26
C GLU A 50 -5.64 -9.86 -1.56
N ASP A 51 -4.56 -10.26 -2.23
CA ASP A 51 -3.19 -10.20 -1.70
C ASP A 51 -2.76 -8.77 -1.36
N GLU A 52 -3.01 -7.81 -2.26
CA GLU A 52 -2.71 -6.40 -1.99
C GLU A 52 -3.60 -5.83 -0.87
N GLY A 53 -4.82 -6.34 -0.70
CA GLY A 53 -5.66 -6.03 0.45
C GLY A 53 -5.04 -6.50 1.77
N MET A 54 -4.41 -7.68 1.77
CA MET A 54 -3.66 -8.19 2.92
C MET A 54 -2.40 -7.35 3.18
N HIS A 55 -1.65 -6.97 2.14
CA HIS A 55 -0.51 -6.06 2.26
C HIS A 55 -0.93 -4.70 2.85
N ALA A 56 -1.99 -4.10 2.32
CA ALA A 56 -2.52 -2.83 2.79
C ALA A 56 -2.95 -2.90 4.27
N THR A 57 -3.62 -3.98 4.68
CA THR A 57 -4.02 -4.19 6.07
C THR A 57 -2.81 -4.17 7.00
N ARG A 58 -1.78 -4.96 6.67
CA ARG A 58 -0.56 -5.06 7.49
C ARG A 58 0.22 -3.75 7.55
N LEU A 59 0.30 -3.03 6.43
CA LEU A 59 0.94 -1.71 6.38
C LEU A 59 0.19 -0.68 7.23
N ARG A 60 -1.15 -0.73 7.23
CA ARG A 60 -1.99 0.14 8.05
C ARG A 60 -1.80 -0.13 9.55
N GLU A 61 -1.72 -1.40 9.95
CA GLU A 61 -1.45 -1.77 11.35
C GLU A 61 -0.11 -1.19 11.82
N LEU A 62 0.96 -1.37 11.03
CA LEU A 62 2.27 -0.79 11.32
C LEU A 62 2.26 0.75 11.36
N LEU A 63 1.48 1.39 10.48
CA LEU A 63 1.32 2.84 10.46
C LEU A 63 0.69 3.35 11.77
N LEU A 64 -0.35 2.68 12.26
CA LEU A 64 -1.03 3.01 13.51
C LEU A 64 -0.09 2.80 14.70
N GLU A 65 0.58 1.65 14.79
CA GLU A 65 1.56 1.39 15.85
C GLU A 65 2.69 2.44 15.88
N TYR A 66 3.17 2.86 14.71
CA TYR A 66 4.25 3.85 14.63
C TYR A 66 3.79 5.24 15.05
N ARG A 67 2.55 5.61 14.71
CA ARG A 67 1.92 6.87 15.14
C ARG A 67 1.76 6.90 16.66
N ASP A 68 1.21 5.84 17.25
CA ASP A 68 0.96 5.78 18.69
C ASP A 68 2.29 5.82 19.48
N LYS A 69 3.36 5.15 19.00
CA LYS A 69 4.72 5.25 19.55
C LYS A 69 5.38 6.63 19.41
N ARG A 70 4.88 7.51 18.56
CA ARG A 70 5.34 8.90 18.48
C ARG A 70 4.61 9.77 19.49
N ASP A 71 3.33 9.51 19.75
CA ASP A 71 2.52 10.29 20.69
C ASP A 71 2.87 10.00 22.16
N ASP A 72 3.43 8.83 22.46
CA ASP A 72 3.93 8.44 23.80
C ASP A 72 5.34 9.02 24.15
N ARG A 73 5.98 9.77 23.25
CA ARG A 73 7.34 10.35 23.44
C ARG A 73 7.31 11.87 23.57
#